data_AF-A0A5B7GD21-F1
#
_entry.id   AF-A0A5B7GD21-F1
#
_cell.length_a   1.000
_cell.length_b   1.000
_cell.length_c   1.000
_cell.angle_alpha   90.00
_cell.angle_beta   90.00
_cell.angle_gamma   90.00
#
_symmetry.space_group_name_H-M   'P 1'
#
loop_
_entity.id
_entity.type
_entity.pdbx_description
1 polymer ?
#
loop_
_entity_poly.entity_id
_entity_poly.type
_entity_poly.pdbx_seq_one_letter_code
_entity_poly.pdbx_strand_id
1 'polypeptide(L)'
;MTVLLPACRVDTIINSCQALMCKCKEKIWEVARVTGLLVAATPAVELERFHYRKLEAAKIAALRQVNGDFNQFMVLTDDMKSDLNWWLHNVSLQCRKIFQATANIHLFADASNTRWGGQLHHMTAGGSWSSEEKLLHINAFVRTQSYPVCSSSIHLQALWETY
;
A
#
# COMPACT_ATOMS: atom_id res chain seq x y z
N MET A 1 -21.32 2.81 4.35
CA MET A 1 -20.68 2.48 5.64
C MET A 1 -19.21 2.89 5.59
N THR A 2 -18.69 3.44 6.68
CA THR A 2 -17.30 3.92 6.81
C THR A 2 -16.62 3.09 7.89
N VAL A 3 -15.43 2.52 7.65
CA VAL A 3 -14.63 1.97 8.76
C VAL A 3 -13.87 3.11 9.36
N LEU A 4 -14.14 3.39 10.63
CA LEU A 4 -13.35 4.30 11.44
C LEU A 4 -12.56 3.47 12.44
N LEU A 5 -11.31 3.86 12.67
CA LEU A 5 -10.56 3.35 13.80
C LEU A 5 -11.16 3.95 15.09
N PRO A 6 -11.42 3.15 16.13
CA PRO A 6 -11.77 3.68 17.46
C PRO A 6 -10.68 4.65 17.95
N ALA A 7 -11.07 5.77 18.57
CA ALA A 7 -10.13 6.79 19.06
C ALA A 7 -9.01 6.19 19.94
N CYS A 8 -9.37 5.27 20.84
CA CYS A 8 -8.38 4.57 21.69
C CYS A 8 -7.30 3.81 20.90
N ARG A 9 -7.64 3.26 19.72
CA ARG A 9 -6.66 2.59 18.84
C ARG A 9 -5.78 3.59 18.12
N VAL A 10 -6.35 4.73 17.72
CA VAL A 10 -5.57 5.85 17.13
C VAL A 10 -4.53 6.33 18.13
N ASP A 11 -4.93 6.57 19.37
CA ASP A 11 -4.02 7.00 20.44
C ASP A 11 -2.92 5.96 20.70
N THR A 12 -3.28 4.67 20.69
CA THR A 12 -2.31 3.58 20.87
C THR A 12 -1.25 3.57 19.75
N ILE A 13 -1.66 3.81 18.51
CA ILE A 13 -0.75 3.90 17.35
C ILE A 13 0.14 5.14 17.49
N ILE A 14 -0.45 6.32 17.77
CA ILE A 14 0.29 7.57 17.93
C ILE A 14 1.35 7.45 19.02
N ASN A 15 0.97 6.98 20.21
CA ASN A 15 1.87 6.82 21.34
C ASN A 15 3.00 5.82 21.02
N SER A 16 2.68 4.71 20.33
CA SER A 16 3.68 3.71 19.93
C SER A 16 4.66 4.25 18.88
N CYS A 17 4.17 5.02 17.90
CA CYS A 17 5.02 5.64 16.89
C CYS A 17 5.94 6.71 17.50
N GLN A 18 5.42 7.57 18.38
CA GLN A 18 6.21 8.58 19.09
C GLN A 18 7.31 7.93 19.94
N ALA A 19 6.99 6.84 20.67
CA ALA A 19 7.95 6.12 21.48
C ALA A 19 9.12 5.54 20.66
N LEU A 20 8.86 5.10 19.42
CA LEU A 20 9.91 4.64 18.50
C LEU A 20 10.70 5.80 17.88
N MET A 21 10.05 6.92 17.54
CA MET A 21 10.72 8.07 16.92
C MET A 21 11.78 8.71 17.81
N CYS A 22 11.59 8.70 19.14
CA CYS A 22 12.55 9.22 20.11
C CYS A 22 13.79 8.33 20.31
N LYS A 23 13.85 7.14 19.69
CA LYS A 23 14.92 6.16 19.90
C LYS A 23 15.77 5.99 18.66
N CYS A 24 17.07 5.75 18.86
CA CYS A 24 18.00 5.37 17.78
C CYS A 24 18.06 3.85 17.58
N LYS A 25 17.74 3.08 18.63
CA LYS A 25 17.70 1.62 18.63
C LYS A 25 16.57 1.12 19.52
N GLU A 26 15.97 0.00 19.16
CA GLU A 26 14.91 -0.65 19.93
C GLU A 26 14.96 -2.17 19.75
N LYS A 27 14.43 -2.92 20.71
CA LYS A 27 14.26 -4.36 20.60
C LYS A 27 13.36 -4.72 19.43
N ILE A 28 13.73 -5.79 18.72
CA ILE A 28 13.03 -6.25 17.52
C ILE A 28 11.58 -6.63 17.84
N TRP A 29 11.29 -7.20 19.00
CA TRP A 29 9.91 -7.52 19.40
C TRP A 29 9.01 -6.28 19.52
N GLU A 30 9.55 -5.16 20.00
CA GLU A 30 8.77 -3.92 20.15
C GLU A 30 8.49 -3.31 18.77
N VAL A 31 9.47 -3.34 17.86
CA VAL A 31 9.25 -2.96 16.46
C VAL A 31 8.22 -3.89 15.81
N ALA A 32 8.28 -5.20 16.06
CA ALA A 32 7.29 -6.16 15.55
C ALA A 32 5.87 -5.87 16.08
N ARG A 33 5.74 -5.50 17.36
CA ARG A 33 4.48 -5.11 17.99
C ARG A 33 3.90 -3.88 17.30
N VAL A 34 4.70 -2.84 17.08
CA VAL A 34 4.24 -1.62 16.41
C VAL A 34 3.87 -1.92 14.96
N THR A 35 4.70 -2.65 14.20
CA THR A 35 4.34 -3.04 12.83
C THR A 35 3.03 -3.82 12.77
N GLY A 36 2.77 -4.71 13.73
CA GLY A 36 1.48 -5.41 13.84
C GLY A 36 0.30 -4.46 14.07
N LEU A 37 0.45 -3.42 14.89
CA LEU A 37 -0.57 -2.39 15.09
C LEU A 37 -0.86 -1.61 13.80
N LEU A 38 0.19 -1.24 13.07
CA LEU A 38 0.07 -0.54 11.79
C LEU A 38 -0.67 -1.40 10.76
N VAL A 39 -0.26 -2.66 10.61
CA VAL A 39 -0.91 -3.63 9.71
C VAL A 39 -2.37 -3.87 10.09
N ALA A 40 -2.71 -3.92 11.38
CA ALA A 40 -4.09 -4.04 11.83
C ALA A 40 -4.95 -2.81 11.50
N ALA A 41 -4.34 -1.64 11.32
CA ALA A 41 -5.01 -0.40 10.91
C ALA A 41 -5.18 -0.26 9.38
N THR A 42 -4.53 -1.11 8.57
CA THR A 42 -4.66 -1.16 7.10
C THR A 42 -6.09 -1.07 6.56
N PRO A 43 -7.15 -1.67 7.16
CA PRO A 43 -8.48 -1.65 6.56
C PRO A 43 -9.14 -0.26 6.63
N ALA A 44 -8.68 0.60 7.54
CA ALA A 44 -9.24 1.92 7.81
C ALA A 44 -8.44 3.08 7.18
N VAL A 45 -7.20 2.82 6.74
CA VAL A 45 -6.27 3.85 6.24
C VAL A 45 -5.91 3.54 4.78
N GLU A 46 -6.34 4.39 3.85
CA GLU A 46 -6.36 4.09 2.41
C GLU A 46 -4.97 4.08 1.74
N LEU A 47 -4.05 4.95 2.18
CA LEU A 47 -2.69 5.11 1.63
C LEU A 47 -1.61 4.39 2.44
N GLU A 48 -2.03 3.53 3.35
CA GLU A 48 -1.22 2.94 4.40
C GLU A 48 -0.16 1.95 3.93
N ARG A 49 -0.43 1.25 2.82
CA ARG A 49 0.38 0.11 2.34
C ARG A 49 1.84 0.44 2.03
N PHE A 50 2.18 1.72 1.93
CA PHE A 50 3.53 2.19 1.65
C PHE A 50 4.33 2.53 2.91
N HIS A 51 3.68 2.76 4.06
CA HIS A 51 4.31 3.36 5.25
C HIS A 51 4.57 2.38 6.41
N TYR A 52 4.54 1.06 6.17
CA TYR A 52 5.02 0.05 7.14
C TYR A 52 6.04 -0.93 6.53
N ARG A 53 6.18 -0.95 5.20
CA ARG A 53 7.01 -1.94 4.48
C ARG A 53 8.48 -1.82 4.83
N LYS A 54 9.00 -0.61 5.00
CA LYS A 54 10.41 -0.41 5.37
C LYS A 54 10.68 -0.91 6.78
N LEU A 55 9.76 -0.63 7.72
CA LEU A 55 9.82 -1.18 9.08
C LEU A 55 9.83 -2.71 9.07
N GLU A 56 8.92 -3.32 8.31
CA GLU A 56 8.82 -4.78 8.20
C GLU A 56 10.07 -5.40 7.58
N ALA A 57 10.59 -4.81 6.50
CA ALA A 57 11.81 -5.26 5.84
C ALA A 57 13.03 -5.17 6.76
N ALA A 58 13.21 -4.04 7.46
CA ALA A 58 14.31 -3.85 8.40
C ALA A 58 14.22 -4.83 9.58
N LYS A 59 13.01 -5.09 10.10
CA LYS A 59 12.76 -6.09 11.15
C LYS A 59 13.18 -7.49 10.69
N ILE A 60 12.76 -7.92 9.49
CA ILE A 60 13.11 -9.23 8.93
C ILE A 60 14.63 -9.33 8.72
N ALA A 61 15.26 -8.28 8.21
CA ALA A 61 16.72 -8.25 8.02
C ALA A 61 17.46 -8.37 9.36
N ALA A 62 17.03 -7.64 10.38
CA ALA A 62 17.61 -7.72 11.73
C ALA A 62 17.48 -9.13 12.31
N LEU A 63 16.28 -9.74 12.24
CA LEU A 63 16.06 -11.12 12.71
C LEU A 63 16.98 -12.14 12.05
N ARG A 64 17.26 -12.00 10.75
CA ARG A 64 18.18 -12.89 10.04
C ARG A 64 19.62 -12.80 10.56
N GLN A 65 20.05 -11.62 11.01
CA GLN A 65 21.40 -11.41 11.54
C GLN A 65 21.58 -11.96 12.96
N VAL A 66 20.49 -12.03 13.72
CA VAL A 66 20.51 -12.45 15.13
C VAL A 66 19.90 -13.84 15.36
N ASN A 67 19.86 -14.67 14.30
CA ASN A 67 19.30 -16.03 14.34
C ASN A 67 17.87 -16.11 14.89
N GLY A 68 17.05 -15.09 14.63
CA GLY A 68 15.64 -15.05 15.04
C GLY A 68 15.40 -14.61 16.48
N ASP A 69 16.41 -14.13 17.22
CA ASP A 69 16.21 -13.63 18.58
C ASP A 69 15.55 -12.24 18.59
N PHE A 70 14.28 -12.20 18.98
CA PHE A 70 13.47 -10.99 19.08
C PHE A 70 13.88 -10.07 20.25
N ASN A 71 14.69 -10.55 21.20
CA ASN A 71 15.18 -9.74 22.33
C ASN A 71 16.36 -8.84 21.94
N GLN A 72 16.96 -9.05 20.77
CA GLN A 72 18.04 -8.22 20.27
C GLN A 72 17.55 -6.86 19.79
N PHE A 73 18.48 -5.92 19.69
CA PHE A 73 18.22 -4.57 19.24
C PHE A 73 18.41 -4.43 17.74
N MET A 74 17.59 -3.57 17.12
CA MET A 74 17.78 -3.08 15.76
C MET A 74 17.87 -1.57 15.74
N VAL A 75 18.57 -1.03 14.75
CA VAL A 75 18.70 0.41 14.53
C VAL A 75 17.46 0.94 13.80
N LEU A 76 16.98 2.11 14.22
CA LEU A 76 15.90 2.83 13.57
C LEU A 76 16.49 3.92 12.68
N THR A 77 16.43 3.71 11.36
CA THR A 77 16.93 4.68 10.37
C THR A 77 15.98 5.87 10.19
N ASP A 78 16.48 6.97 9.64
CA ASP A 78 15.66 8.15 9.39
C ASP A 78 14.54 7.90 8.36
N ASP A 79 14.75 6.96 7.43
CA ASP A 79 13.70 6.50 6.51
C ASP A 79 12.55 5.81 7.25
N MET A 80 12.85 4.98 8.25
CA MET A 80 11.84 4.33 9.09
C MET A 80 11.11 5.37 9.94
N LYS A 81 11.82 6.37 10.47
CA LYS A 81 11.21 7.48 11.20
C LYS A 81 10.33 8.36 10.32
N SER A 82 10.67 8.52 9.05
CA SER A 82 9.83 9.22 8.07
C SER A 82 8.50 8.50 7.85
N ASP A 83 8.54 7.18 7.73
CA ASP A 83 7.32 6.35 7.66
C ASP A 83 6.48 6.49 8.95
N LEU A 84 7.09 6.40 10.13
CA LEU A 84 6.41 6.62 11.42
C LEU A 84 5.80 8.03 11.53
N ASN A 85 6.51 9.05 11.06
CA ASN A 85 6.04 10.43 11.06
C ASN A 85 4.81 10.60 10.14
N TRP A 86 4.76 9.91 9.00
CA TRP A 86 3.59 9.90 8.15
C TRP A 86 2.36 9.38 8.90
N TRP A 87 2.51 8.30 9.68
CA TRP A 87 1.43 7.76 10.50
C TRP A 87 0.89 8.76 11.52
N LEU A 88 1.76 9.49 12.20
CA LEU A 88 1.35 10.51 13.18
C LEU A 88 0.42 11.58 12.58
N HIS A 89 0.67 11.97 11.33
CA HIS A 89 -0.10 13.03 10.67
C HIS A 89 -1.37 12.51 9.99
N ASN A 90 -1.40 11.23 9.61
CA ASN A 90 -2.48 10.69 8.75
C ASN A 90 -3.46 9.79 9.50
N VAL A 91 -3.07 9.12 10.58
CA VAL A 91 -3.92 8.10 11.24
C VAL A 91 -5.24 8.66 11.77
N SER A 92 -5.27 9.93 12.18
CA SER A 92 -6.47 10.62 12.68
C SER A 92 -7.33 11.25 11.57
N LEU A 93 -6.74 11.52 10.40
CA LEU A 93 -7.40 12.19 9.28
C LEU A 93 -8.02 11.20 8.29
N GLN A 94 -7.55 9.95 8.29
CA GLN A 94 -7.91 8.96 7.29
C GLN A 94 -9.19 8.22 7.69
N CYS A 95 -10.16 8.25 6.79
CA CYS A 95 -11.44 7.57 6.90
C CYS A 95 -11.63 6.80 5.59
N ARG A 96 -11.62 5.46 5.65
CA ARG A 96 -11.93 4.66 4.46
C ARG A 96 -13.44 4.44 4.36
N LYS A 97 -14.05 4.99 3.31
CA LYS A 97 -15.43 4.65 2.92
C LYS A 97 -15.43 3.22 2.37
N ILE A 98 -16.17 2.31 3.02
CA ILE A 98 -16.32 0.91 2.57
C ILE A 98 -17.15 0.86 1.29
N PHE A 99 -18.16 1.74 1.22
CA PHE A 99 -18.92 1.95 0.01
C PHE A 99 -18.29 3.09 -0.77
N GLN A 100 -17.56 2.73 -1.82
CA GLN A 100 -17.45 3.61 -2.96
C GLN A 100 -18.86 3.73 -3.56
N ALA A 101 -19.26 4.92 -4.01
CA ALA A 101 -20.48 5.03 -4.80
C ALA A 101 -20.42 3.98 -5.92
N THR A 102 -21.57 3.36 -6.26
CA THR A 102 -21.65 2.46 -7.42
C THR A 102 -20.88 3.10 -8.56
N ALA A 103 -19.85 2.43 -9.07
CA ALA A 103 -19.04 3.00 -10.14
C ALA A 103 -19.97 3.36 -11.29
N ASN A 104 -20.11 4.65 -11.60
CA ASN A 104 -20.97 5.08 -12.70
C ASN A 104 -20.40 4.64 -14.06
N ILE A 105 -19.15 4.19 -14.07
CA ILE A 105 -18.34 3.92 -15.25
C ILE A 105 -17.60 2.60 -15.01
N HIS A 106 -17.83 1.62 -15.88
CA HIS A 106 -17.13 0.34 -15.91
C HIS A 106 -16.15 0.33 -17.08
N LEU A 107 -14.85 0.28 -16.77
CA LEU A 107 -13.78 0.13 -17.74
C LEU A 107 -13.28 -1.32 -17.70
N PHE A 108 -13.42 -2.02 -18.82
CA PHE A 108 -12.82 -3.32 -19.03
C PHE A 108 -11.50 -3.10 -19.75
N ALA A 109 -10.42 -3.72 -19.29
CA ALA A 109 -9.13 -3.66 -19.96
C ALA A 109 -8.51 -5.06 -19.97
N ASP A 110 -7.96 -5.44 -21.12
CA ASP A 110 -7.20 -6.67 -21.30
C ASP A 110 -5.83 -6.35 -21.90
N ALA A 111 -4.87 -7.21 -21.59
CA ALA A 111 -3.50 -7.09 -22.07
C ALA A 111 -2.98 -8.50 -22.38
N SER A 112 -2.44 -8.66 -23.57
CA SER A 112 -1.70 -9.85 -23.99
C SER A 112 -0.24 -9.47 -24.24
N ASN A 113 0.62 -10.47 -24.48
CA ASN A 113 2.02 -10.22 -24.86
C ASN A 113 2.18 -9.50 -26.21
N THR A 114 1.11 -9.27 -26.96
CA THR A 114 1.18 -8.69 -28.31
C THR A 114 0.38 -7.40 -28.47
N ARG A 115 -0.74 -7.27 -27.76
CA ARG A 115 -1.69 -6.16 -27.88
C ARG A 115 -2.38 -5.85 -26.55
N TRP A 116 -3.00 -4.69 -26.49
CA TRP A 116 -3.91 -4.29 -25.44
C TRP A 116 -5.27 -3.90 -26.00
N GLY A 117 -6.31 -4.05 -25.17
CA GLY A 117 -7.66 -3.60 -25.43
C GLY A 117 -8.26 -2.96 -24.19
N GLY A 118 -9.19 -2.04 -24.42
CA GLY A 118 -9.97 -1.37 -23.39
C GLY A 118 -11.36 -1.08 -23.91
N GLN A 119 -12.38 -1.35 -23.10
CA GLN A 119 -13.77 -1.05 -23.42
C GLN A 119 -14.38 -0.22 -22.29
N LEU A 120 -14.92 0.94 -22.67
CA LEU A 120 -15.67 1.84 -21.81
C LEU A 120 -17.06 2.07 -22.42
N HIS A 121 -18.09 1.46 -21.84
CA HIS A 121 -19.43 1.43 -22.43
C HIS A 121 -19.41 0.95 -23.91
N HIS A 122 -19.71 1.84 -24.85
CA HIS A 122 -19.72 1.59 -26.29
C HIS A 122 -18.43 2.03 -27.00
N MET A 123 -17.47 2.60 -26.28
CA MET A 123 -16.18 3.00 -26.81
C MET A 123 -15.17 1.86 -26.60
N THR A 124 -14.46 1.52 -27.66
CA THR A 124 -13.36 0.54 -27.63
C THR A 124 -12.07 1.22 -28.05
N ALA A 125 -11.00 1.00 -27.30
CA ALA A 125 -9.64 1.36 -27.66
C ALA A 125 -8.79 0.10 -27.67
N GLY A 126 -7.83 0.01 -28.58
CA GLY A 126 -6.91 -1.11 -28.62
C GLY A 126 -5.75 -0.84 -29.55
N GLY A 127 -4.61 -1.45 -29.26
CA GLY A 127 -3.37 -1.19 -29.97
C GLY A 127 -2.37 -2.31 -29.81
N SER A 128 -1.35 -2.29 -30.67
CA SER A 128 -0.17 -3.14 -30.49
C SER A 128 0.83 -2.42 -29.61
N TRP A 129 1.58 -3.18 -28.82
CA TRP A 129 2.67 -2.61 -28.02
C TRP A 129 3.75 -2.02 -28.93
N SER A 130 4.29 -0.87 -28.54
CA SER A 130 5.52 -0.35 -29.14
C SER A 130 6.70 -1.32 -28.89
N SER A 131 7.78 -1.18 -29.64
CA SER A 131 8.97 -2.02 -29.49
C SER A 131 9.61 -1.86 -28.10
N GLU A 132 9.52 -0.67 -27.52
CA GLU A 132 9.98 -0.33 -26.18
C GLU A 132 9.05 -0.91 -25.10
N GLU A 133 7.75 -0.87 -25.33
CA GLU A 133 6.74 -1.38 -24.38
C GLU A 133 6.80 -2.90 -24.25
N LYS A 134 7.06 -3.65 -25.34
CA LYS A 134 7.18 -5.13 -25.31
C LYS A 134 8.24 -5.67 -24.34
N LEU A 135 9.17 -4.81 -23.90
CA LEU A 135 10.21 -5.18 -22.94
C LEU A 135 9.73 -5.12 -21.47
N LEU A 136 8.54 -4.56 -21.23
CA LEU A 136 7.95 -4.44 -19.91
C LEU A 136 7.25 -5.74 -19.49
N HIS A 137 7.32 -6.05 -18.19
CA HIS A 137 6.60 -7.19 -17.61
C HIS A 137 5.08 -6.98 -17.70
N ILE A 138 4.30 -8.06 -17.81
CA ILE A 138 2.85 -7.98 -18.09
C ILE A 138 2.06 -7.12 -17.08
N ASN A 139 2.50 -7.12 -15.81
CA ASN A 139 1.92 -6.29 -14.74
C ASN A 139 2.19 -4.78 -14.90
N ALA A 140 3.21 -4.39 -15.67
CA ALA A 140 3.47 -2.99 -15.98
C ALA A 140 2.45 -2.46 -17.00
N PHE A 141 2.02 -3.29 -17.98
CA PHE A 141 1.06 -2.90 -19.01
C PHE A 141 -0.29 -2.45 -18.46
N VAL A 142 -0.84 -3.21 -17.50
CA VAL A 142 -2.11 -2.87 -16.84
C VAL A 142 -1.98 -1.56 -16.07
N ARG A 143 -0.79 -1.27 -15.52
CA ARG A 143 -0.52 -0.06 -14.75
C ARG A 143 -0.38 1.18 -15.64
N THR A 144 0.18 1.07 -16.85
CA THR A 144 0.35 2.22 -17.77
C THR A 144 -0.99 2.80 -18.24
N GLN A 145 -2.02 1.96 -18.39
CA GLN A 145 -3.37 2.42 -18.78
C GLN A 145 -4.11 3.20 -17.68
N SER A 146 -3.61 3.20 -16.44
CA SER A 146 -4.23 3.90 -15.31
C SER A 146 -3.91 5.41 -15.28
N TYR A 147 -2.87 5.85 -16.02
CA TYR A 147 -2.32 7.20 -15.91
C TYR A 147 -2.96 8.26 -16.84
N PRO A 148 -3.43 7.97 -18.08
CA PRO A 148 -3.99 9.02 -18.92
C PRO A 148 -5.43 9.43 -18.58
N VAL A 149 -6.15 8.63 -17.78
CA VAL A 149 -7.61 8.81 -17.54
C VAL A 149 -7.92 9.40 -16.15
N CYS A 150 -6.91 9.62 -15.30
CA CYS A 150 -7.10 10.03 -13.91
C CYS A 150 -7.29 11.54 -13.73
N SER A 151 -8.51 12.05 -13.96
CA SER A 151 -9.02 13.24 -13.25
C SER A 151 -10.38 13.02 -12.58
N SER A 152 -10.94 11.80 -12.61
CA SER A 152 -12.24 11.50 -12.01
C SER A 152 -12.26 10.07 -11.49
N SER A 153 -12.87 9.87 -10.31
CA SER A 153 -12.93 8.60 -9.58
C SER A 153 -13.45 7.43 -10.45
N ILE A 154 -12.56 6.53 -10.86
CA ILE A 154 -12.90 5.28 -11.57
C ILE A 154 -12.29 4.11 -10.80
N HIS A 155 -13.11 3.08 -10.53
CA HIS A 155 -12.64 1.81 -9.96
C HIS A 155 -12.27 0.88 -11.12
N LEU A 156 -10.99 0.53 -11.24
CA LEU A 156 -10.52 -0.53 -12.13
C LEU A 156 -10.75 -1.87 -11.44
N GLN A 157 -11.48 -2.79 -12.09
CA GLN A 157 -11.62 -4.17 -11.66
C GLN A 157 -10.92 -5.05 -12.68
N ALA A 158 -9.69 -5.47 -12.38
CA ALA A 158 -8.93 -6.39 -13.22
C ALA A 158 -9.49 -7.80 -13.04
N LEU A 159 -10.19 -8.32 -14.06
CA LEU A 159 -10.57 -9.72 -14.14
C LEU A 159 -9.32 -10.53 -14.50
N TRP A 160 -8.74 -11.22 -13.52
CA TRP A 160 -7.76 -12.28 -13.77
C TRP A 160 -8.52 -13.56 -14.06
N GLU A 161 -9.01 -13.75 -15.28
CA GLU A 161 -9.40 -15.07 -15.74
C GLU A 161 -8.21 -15.69 -16.48
N THR A 162 -7.58 -16.63 -15.79
CA THR A 162 -6.55 -17.53 -16.28
C THR A 162 -7.06 -18.38 -17.44
N TYR A 163 -6.39 -18.32 -18.59
CA TYR A 163 -6.10 -19.46 -19.45
C TYR A 163 -4.73 -19.28 -20.10
#